data_AF-A0A820PMR6-F1
#
_entry.id   AF-A0A820PMR6-F1
#
_cell.length_a   1.000
_cell.length_b   1.000
_cell.length_c   1.000
_cell.angle_alpha   90.00
_cell.angle_beta   90.00
_cell.angle_gamma   90.00
#
_symmetry.space_group_name_H-M   'P 1'
#
loop_
_entity.id
_entity.type
_entity.pdbx_description
1 polymer ?
#
loop_
_entity_poly.entity_id
_entity_poly.type
_entity_poly.pdbx_seq_one_letter_code
_entity_poly.pdbx_strand_id
1 'polypeptide(L)'
;MASNQQTYDEQVRVLQERFPRASTKHLTRLLQKHAGDIDQVRARLVQRNFRSNKWDSLEERFGTTVTSLQQEIPSAQSLKRIRLLRLMESFSGDVDAVRKVLQKVEERDHEVNADRRASRRERREELKSKYATELAELTQAGINVNRPCTLRQLEKSQGDVNKVIEKMSHRREKKEKRAELNTKYASQIAQLEADGIEIKNKRCLAHLLEKADGQVDVAKQLITEWKEKKG
;
A
#
# COMPACT_ATOMS: atom_id res chain seq x y z
N MET A 1 36.05 15.84 2.49
CA MET A 1 34.66 15.58 2.06
C MET A 1 34.43 15.68 0.54
N ALA A 2 35.32 16.31 -0.25
CA ALA A 2 35.17 16.39 -1.72
C ALA A 2 35.31 15.03 -2.46
N SER A 3 36.08 14.08 -1.90
CA SER A 3 36.36 12.79 -2.53
C SER A 3 35.13 11.88 -2.69
N ASN A 4 34.21 11.86 -1.72
CA ASN A 4 33.02 11.00 -1.82
C ASN A 4 32.03 11.48 -2.89
N GLN A 5 31.90 12.80 -3.08
CA GLN A 5 30.96 13.35 -4.06
C GLN A 5 31.40 13.04 -5.50
N GLN A 6 32.71 13.13 -5.78
CA GLN A 6 33.27 12.75 -7.07
C GLN A 6 33.01 11.26 -7.40
N THR A 7 33.14 10.38 -6.40
CA THR A 7 32.84 8.94 -6.57
C THR A 7 31.38 8.70 -6.93
N TYR A 8 30.42 9.41 -6.32
CA TYR A 8 29.00 9.24 -6.67
C TYR A 8 28.68 9.74 -8.07
N ASP A 9 29.27 10.85 -8.51
CA ASP A 9 29.01 11.40 -9.85
C ASP A 9 29.58 10.48 -10.95
N GLU A 10 30.74 9.86 -10.72
CA GLU A 10 31.34 8.83 -11.58
C GLU A 10 30.43 7.59 -11.67
N GLN A 11 29.92 7.11 -10.53
CA GLN A 11 29.00 5.95 -10.49
C GLN A 11 27.68 6.23 -11.19
N VAL A 12 27.13 7.44 -11.04
CA VAL A 12 25.92 7.87 -11.77
C VAL A 12 26.20 7.86 -13.27
N ARG A 13 27.35 8.36 -13.73
CA ARG A 13 27.73 8.36 -15.14
C ARG A 13 27.80 6.96 -15.72
N VAL A 14 28.48 6.02 -15.04
CA VAL A 14 28.57 4.60 -15.46
C VAL A 14 27.18 3.96 -15.56
N LEU A 15 26.28 4.26 -14.63
CA LEU A 15 24.91 3.76 -14.68
C LEU A 15 24.08 4.43 -15.79
N GLN A 16 24.30 5.71 -16.07
CA GLN A 16 23.63 6.49 -17.10
C GLN A 16 23.96 5.96 -18.50
N GLU A 17 25.23 5.60 -18.75
CA GLU A 17 25.68 5.03 -20.04
C GLU A 17 24.97 3.70 -20.33
N ARG A 18 24.79 2.86 -19.31
CA ARG A 18 24.12 1.56 -19.46
C ARG A 18 22.59 1.65 -19.41
N PHE A 19 22.04 2.69 -18.80
CA PHE A 19 20.61 2.90 -18.60
C PHE A 19 20.22 4.34 -18.97
N PRO A 20 20.25 4.71 -20.26
CA PRO A 20 20.08 6.10 -20.69
C PRO A 20 18.71 6.70 -20.36
N ARG A 21 17.68 5.84 -20.19
CA ARG A 21 16.33 6.25 -19.78
C ARG A 21 16.19 6.57 -18.29
N ALA A 22 17.17 6.23 -17.45
CA ALA A 22 17.13 6.55 -16.03
C ALA A 22 17.61 7.98 -15.80
N SER A 23 16.85 8.80 -15.07
CA SER A 23 17.30 10.17 -14.76
C SER A 23 18.42 10.16 -13.73
N THR A 24 19.37 11.09 -13.87
CA THR A 24 20.48 11.30 -12.91
C THR A 24 19.99 11.38 -11.48
N LYS A 25 18.96 12.20 -11.21
CA LYS A 25 18.30 12.31 -9.90
C LYS A 25 17.75 10.99 -9.36
N HIS A 26 17.27 10.10 -10.24
CA HIS A 26 16.81 8.78 -9.83
C HIS A 26 17.98 7.85 -9.49
N LEU A 27 19.04 7.86 -10.29
CA LEU A 27 20.25 7.08 -10.06
C LEU A 27 20.95 7.48 -8.75
N THR A 28 21.12 8.78 -8.50
CA THR A 28 21.69 9.29 -7.24
C THR A 28 20.88 8.81 -6.03
N ARG A 29 19.54 8.86 -6.11
CA ARG A 29 18.67 8.35 -5.03
C ARG A 29 18.80 6.85 -4.83
N LEU A 30 18.96 6.08 -5.90
CA LEU A 30 19.14 4.63 -5.81
C LEU A 30 20.49 4.27 -5.21
N LEU A 31 21.56 4.97 -5.62
CA LEU A 31 22.89 4.81 -5.03
C LEU A 31 22.88 5.19 -3.55
N GLN A 32 22.27 6.32 -3.17
CA GLN A 32 22.10 6.70 -1.77
C GLN A 32 21.31 5.64 -0.99
N LYS A 33 20.22 5.12 -1.58
CA LYS A 33 19.38 4.09 -0.94
C LYS A 33 20.16 2.79 -0.70
N HIS A 34 21.12 2.48 -1.55
CA HIS A 34 21.91 1.25 -1.50
C HIS A 34 23.36 1.50 -1.07
N ALA A 35 23.61 2.59 -0.32
CA ALA A 35 24.92 2.94 0.24
C ALA A 35 26.08 2.96 -0.77
N GLY A 36 25.81 3.26 -2.04
CA GLY A 36 26.80 3.26 -3.13
C GLY A 36 27.08 1.89 -3.76
N ASP A 37 26.32 0.84 -3.41
CA ASP A 37 26.42 -0.48 -4.04
C ASP A 37 25.85 -0.44 -5.47
N ILE A 38 26.77 -0.32 -6.44
CA ILE A 38 26.45 -0.23 -7.87
C ILE A 38 25.75 -1.49 -8.35
N ASP A 39 26.11 -2.68 -7.86
CA ASP A 39 25.57 -3.93 -8.38
C ASP A 39 24.13 -4.16 -7.92
N GLN A 40 23.78 -3.76 -6.69
CA GLN A 40 22.38 -3.71 -6.25
C GLN A 40 21.56 -2.69 -7.03
N VAL A 41 22.12 -1.52 -7.36
CA VAL A 41 21.46 -0.53 -8.21
C VAL A 41 21.27 -1.08 -9.62
N ARG A 42 22.28 -1.72 -10.21
CA ARG A 42 22.21 -2.39 -11.52
C ARG A 42 21.13 -3.46 -11.53
N ALA A 43 21.10 -4.36 -10.54
CA ALA A 43 20.09 -5.42 -10.45
C ALA A 43 18.67 -4.83 -10.41
N ARG A 44 18.46 -3.75 -9.64
CA ARG A 44 17.17 -3.04 -9.63
C ARG A 44 16.83 -2.40 -10.96
N LEU A 45 17.79 -1.76 -11.64
CA LEU A 45 17.57 -1.13 -12.93
C LEU A 45 17.31 -2.17 -14.02
N VAL A 46 17.98 -3.31 -14.02
CA VAL A 46 17.71 -4.44 -14.91
C VAL A 46 16.29 -4.97 -14.70
N GLN A 47 15.87 -5.21 -13.45
CA GLN A 47 14.49 -5.63 -13.16
C GLN A 47 13.45 -4.59 -13.59
N ARG A 48 13.75 -3.31 -13.38
CA ARG A 48 12.88 -2.21 -13.78
C ARG A 48 12.78 -2.11 -15.31
N ASN A 49 13.90 -2.20 -16.02
CA ASN A 49 13.92 -2.20 -17.48
C ASN A 49 13.26 -3.44 -18.05
N PHE A 50 13.44 -4.62 -17.45
CA PHE A 50 12.70 -5.81 -17.84
C PHE A 50 11.19 -5.60 -17.73
N ARG A 51 10.73 -4.99 -16.63
CA ARG A 51 9.32 -4.62 -16.47
C ARG A 51 8.88 -3.57 -17.50
N SER A 52 9.70 -2.54 -17.74
CA SER A 52 9.41 -1.51 -18.75
C SER A 52 9.31 -2.11 -20.15
N ASN A 53 10.29 -2.92 -20.55
CA ASN A 53 10.32 -3.58 -21.84
C ASN A 53 9.15 -4.56 -22.00
N LYS A 54 8.74 -5.25 -20.93
CA LYS A 54 7.52 -6.05 -20.94
C LYS A 54 6.29 -5.18 -21.23
N TRP A 55 6.19 -4.00 -20.62
CA TRP A 55 5.07 -3.08 -20.87
C TRP A 55 5.14 -2.48 -22.26
N ASP A 56 6.30 -2.03 -22.71
CA ASP A 56 6.53 -1.48 -24.05
C ASP A 56 6.17 -2.56 -25.10
N SER A 57 6.52 -3.83 -24.88
CA SER A 57 6.15 -4.95 -25.77
C SER A 57 4.64 -5.23 -25.77
N LEU A 58 3.97 -5.17 -24.62
CA LEU A 58 2.52 -5.31 -24.55
C LEU A 58 1.81 -4.12 -25.21
N GLU A 59 2.36 -2.93 -25.07
CA GLU A 59 1.86 -1.71 -25.69
C GLU A 59 2.02 -1.75 -27.21
N GLU A 60 3.14 -2.26 -27.71
CA GLU A 60 3.36 -2.49 -29.15
C GLU A 60 2.38 -3.52 -29.70
N ARG A 61 2.14 -4.61 -28.96
CA ARG A 61 1.25 -5.70 -29.40
C ARG A 61 -0.24 -5.37 -29.31
N PHE A 62 -0.66 -4.69 -28.26
CA PHE A 62 -2.08 -4.52 -27.91
C PHE A 62 -2.50 -3.07 -27.72
N GLY A 63 -1.59 -2.10 -27.80
CA GLY A 63 -1.87 -0.70 -27.47
C GLY A 63 -2.95 -0.08 -28.34
N THR A 64 -2.96 -0.39 -29.64
CA THR A 64 -4.03 0.05 -30.57
C THR A 64 -5.38 -0.56 -30.17
N THR A 65 -5.41 -1.87 -29.93
CA THR A 65 -6.61 -2.61 -29.52
C THR A 65 -7.16 -2.13 -28.17
N VAL A 66 -6.28 -1.84 -27.20
CA VAL A 66 -6.66 -1.28 -25.90
C VAL A 66 -7.25 0.12 -26.06
N THR A 67 -6.68 0.95 -26.95
CA THR A 67 -7.25 2.28 -27.22
C THR A 67 -8.64 2.18 -27.85
N SER A 68 -8.83 1.29 -28.83
CA SER A 68 -10.16 1.02 -29.42
C SER A 68 -11.15 0.52 -28.38
N LEU A 69 -10.76 -0.45 -27.54
CA LEU A 69 -11.59 -0.96 -26.44
C LEU A 69 -11.99 0.13 -25.44
N GLN A 70 -11.09 1.09 -25.14
CA GLN A 70 -11.40 2.22 -24.26
C GLN A 70 -12.36 3.22 -24.90
N GLN A 71 -12.34 3.38 -26.22
CA GLN A 71 -13.30 4.23 -26.92
C GLN A 71 -14.68 3.58 -27.01
N GLU A 72 -14.72 2.26 -27.21
CA GLU A 72 -15.97 1.50 -27.38
C GLU A 72 -16.69 1.21 -26.05
N ILE A 73 -15.96 0.98 -24.95
CA ILE A 73 -16.54 0.48 -23.70
C ILE A 73 -16.31 1.49 -22.56
N PRO A 74 -17.38 2.07 -21.98
CA PRO A 74 -17.27 3.02 -20.87
C PRO A 74 -16.51 2.50 -19.64
N SER A 75 -16.70 1.24 -19.20
CA SER A 75 -15.91 0.69 -18.09
C SER A 75 -14.42 0.62 -18.36
N ALA A 76 -14.01 0.36 -19.61
CA ALA A 76 -12.60 0.29 -19.98
C ALA A 76 -11.91 1.66 -19.78
N GLN A 77 -12.63 2.77 -19.91
CA GLN A 77 -12.10 4.12 -19.68
C GLN A 77 -11.69 4.34 -18.23
N SER A 78 -12.47 3.80 -17.28
CA SER A 78 -12.19 3.93 -15.85
C SER A 78 -10.97 3.12 -15.39
N LEU A 79 -10.55 2.13 -16.20
CA LEU A 79 -9.44 1.26 -15.88
C LEU A 79 -8.10 1.87 -16.31
N LYS A 80 -7.10 1.73 -15.44
CA LYS A 80 -5.72 2.07 -15.79
C LYS A 80 -5.27 1.24 -16.99
N ARG A 81 -4.64 1.88 -17.98
CA ARG A 81 -4.14 1.25 -19.22
C ARG A 81 -3.34 -0.04 -18.98
N ILE A 82 -2.44 -0.02 -18.00
CA ILE A 82 -1.64 -1.18 -17.55
C ILE A 82 -2.50 -2.40 -17.21
N ARG A 83 -3.68 -2.17 -16.63
CA ARG A 83 -4.60 -3.24 -16.24
C ARG A 83 -5.30 -3.85 -17.46
N LEU A 84 -5.64 -3.05 -18.47
CA LEU A 84 -6.20 -3.54 -19.73
C LEU A 84 -5.16 -4.34 -20.52
N LEU A 85 -3.92 -3.87 -20.61
CA LEU A 85 -2.83 -4.62 -21.25
C LEU A 85 -2.60 -5.99 -20.60
N ARG A 86 -2.67 -6.08 -19.26
CA ARG A 86 -2.62 -7.37 -18.55
C ARG A 86 -3.80 -8.27 -18.89
N LEU A 87 -4.99 -7.68 -19.02
CA LEU A 87 -6.19 -8.45 -19.38
C LEU A 87 -6.03 -9.02 -20.79
N MET A 88 -5.60 -8.19 -21.75
CA MET A 88 -5.28 -8.60 -23.11
C MET A 88 -4.24 -9.72 -23.13
N GLU A 89 -3.14 -9.58 -22.37
CA GLU A 89 -2.12 -10.63 -22.21
C GLU A 89 -2.73 -11.94 -21.68
N SER A 90 -3.57 -11.86 -20.63
CA SER A 90 -4.17 -13.06 -20.01
C SER A 90 -5.15 -13.81 -20.91
N PHE A 91 -5.76 -13.11 -21.88
CA PHE A 91 -6.63 -13.70 -22.89
C PHE A 91 -5.93 -13.84 -24.26
N SER A 92 -4.59 -13.77 -24.29
CA SER A 92 -3.78 -13.92 -25.51
C SER A 92 -4.16 -12.97 -26.66
N GLY A 93 -4.74 -11.81 -26.33
CA GLY A 93 -5.21 -10.84 -27.29
C GLY A 93 -6.66 -11.00 -27.75
N ASP A 94 -7.41 -11.96 -27.21
CA ASP A 94 -8.83 -12.14 -27.51
C ASP A 94 -9.66 -10.97 -26.94
N VAL A 95 -10.08 -10.09 -27.84
CA VAL A 95 -10.87 -8.88 -27.57
C VAL A 95 -12.25 -9.23 -27.04
N ASP A 96 -12.87 -10.32 -27.52
CA ASP A 96 -14.23 -10.69 -27.14
C ASP A 96 -14.26 -11.30 -25.74
N ALA A 97 -13.24 -12.09 -25.38
CA ALA A 97 -13.07 -12.57 -24.02
C ALA A 97 -12.85 -11.41 -23.04
N VAL A 98 -12.03 -10.43 -23.42
CA VAL A 98 -11.78 -9.20 -22.64
C VAL A 98 -13.06 -8.38 -22.48
N ARG A 99 -13.82 -8.19 -23.56
CA ARG A 99 -15.12 -7.49 -23.57
C ARG A 99 -16.11 -8.15 -22.61
N LYS A 100 -16.26 -9.48 -22.67
CA LYS A 100 -17.15 -10.24 -21.77
C LYS A 100 -16.75 -10.09 -20.30
N VAL A 101 -15.46 -10.02 -19.98
CA VAL A 101 -14.99 -9.81 -18.60
C VAL A 101 -15.33 -8.41 -18.12
N LEU A 102 -15.10 -7.39 -18.95
CA LEU A 102 -15.40 -6.00 -18.60
C LEU A 102 -16.91 -5.79 -18.41
N GLN A 103 -17.73 -6.36 -19.29
CA GLN A 103 -19.19 -6.32 -19.18
C GLN A 103 -19.67 -7.00 -17.89
N LYS A 104 -19.13 -8.17 -17.52
CA LYS A 104 -19.44 -8.82 -16.23
C LYS A 104 -19.04 -7.98 -15.02
N VAL A 105 -18.01 -7.13 -15.14
CA VAL A 105 -17.62 -6.21 -14.07
C VAL A 105 -18.59 -5.05 -13.98
N GLU A 106 -19.01 -4.48 -15.12
CA GLU A 106 -20.07 -3.46 -15.18
C GLU A 106 -21.37 -3.97 -14.58
N GLU A 107 -21.85 -5.14 -15.00
CA GLU A 107 -23.09 -5.75 -14.49
C GLU A 107 -23.03 -5.94 -12.96
N ARG A 108 -21.90 -6.44 -12.42
CA ARG A 108 -21.69 -6.54 -10.97
C ARG A 108 -21.64 -5.19 -10.26
N ASP A 109 -21.04 -4.18 -10.89
CA ASP A 109 -20.92 -2.85 -10.30
C ASP A 109 -22.26 -2.08 -10.34
N HIS A 110 -23.10 -2.32 -11.34
CA HIS A 110 -24.41 -1.69 -11.48
C HIS A 110 -25.46 -2.31 -10.56
N GLU A 111 -25.60 -3.63 -10.51
CA GLU A 111 -26.65 -4.28 -9.70
C GLU A 111 -26.23 -4.45 -8.23
N VAL A 112 -25.06 -5.05 -7.99
CA VAL A 112 -24.72 -5.49 -6.63
C VAL A 112 -24.18 -4.35 -5.77
N ASN A 113 -23.50 -3.37 -6.38
CA ASN A 113 -22.80 -2.33 -5.62
C ASN A 113 -23.67 -1.09 -5.34
N ALA A 114 -24.63 -0.75 -6.19
CA ALA A 114 -25.59 0.31 -5.90
C ALA A 114 -26.50 -0.07 -4.73
N ASP A 115 -27.15 -1.23 -4.81
CA ASP A 115 -28.07 -1.73 -3.78
C ASP A 115 -27.37 -2.01 -2.46
N ARG A 116 -26.17 -2.60 -2.50
CA ARG A 116 -25.38 -2.84 -1.28
C ARG A 116 -24.91 -1.53 -0.63
N ARG A 117 -24.65 -0.47 -1.41
CA ARG A 117 -24.31 0.86 -0.85
C ARG A 117 -25.54 1.54 -0.27
N ALA A 118 -26.67 1.48 -0.97
CA ALA A 118 -27.95 2.01 -0.50
C ALA A 118 -28.39 1.34 0.80
N SER A 119 -28.45 0.00 0.83
CA SER A 119 -28.79 -0.79 2.02
C SER A 119 -27.84 -0.52 3.21
N ARG A 120 -26.53 -0.33 2.95
CA ARG A 120 -25.58 0.05 4.01
C ARG A 120 -25.80 1.47 4.53
N ARG A 121 -26.30 2.37 3.69
CA ARG A 121 -26.60 3.76 4.09
C ARG A 121 -27.88 3.78 4.91
N GLU A 122 -28.92 3.12 4.44
CA GLU A 122 -30.20 2.96 5.14
C GLU A 122 -29.99 2.37 6.54
N ARG A 123 -29.31 1.22 6.64
CA ARG A 123 -28.96 0.62 7.94
C ARG A 123 -28.18 1.55 8.87
N ARG A 124 -27.37 2.46 8.34
CA ARG A 124 -26.65 3.44 9.18
C ARG A 124 -27.59 4.52 9.71
N GLU A 125 -28.52 5.00 8.88
CA GLU A 125 -29.52 5.97 9.31
C GLU A 125 -30.47 5.35 10.34
N GLU A 126 -30.91 4.10 10.13
CA GLU A 126 -31.67 3.33 11.13
C GLU A 126 -30.93 3.22 12.47
N LEU A 127 -29.66 2.84 12.45
CA LEU A 127 -28.84 2.74 13.68
C LEU A 127 -28.61 4.09 14.34
N LYS A 128 -28.50 5.18 13.57
CA LYS A 128 -28.40 6.54 14.12
C LYS A 128 -29.68 6.94 14.84
N SER A 129 -30.82 6.68 14.23
CA SER A 129 -32.12 6.97 14.85
C SER A 129 -32.34 6.10 16.08
N LYS A 130 -32.00 4.80 16.01
CA LYS A 130 -32.15 3.86 17.12
C LYS A 130 -31.30 4.23 18.35
N TYR A 131 -30.07 4.69 18.13
CA TYR A 131 -29.11 5.00 19.18
C TYR A 131 -28.86 6.51 19.32
N ALA A 132 -29.86 7.35 19.03
CA ALA A 132 -29.68 8.80 18.96
C ALA A 132 -29.18 9.40 20.29
N THR A 133 -29.72 8.92 21.41
CA THR A 133 -29.36 9.37 22.77
C THR A 133 -27.93 8.95 23.12
N GLU A 134 -27.58 7.70 22.85
CA GLU A 134 -26.25 7.14 23.08
C GLU A 134 -25.19 7.83 22.22
N LEU A 135 -25.53 8.23 21.00
CA LEU A 135 -24.65 9.02 20.15
C LEU A 135 -24.43 10.44 20.70
N ALA A 136 -25.44 11.05 21.32
CA ALA A 136 -25.25 12.34 21.99
C ALA A 136 -24.28 12.21 23.17
N GLU A 137 -24.43 11.17 24.00
CA GLU A 137 -23.51 10.88 25.12
C GLU A 137 -22.08 10.60 24.65
N LEU A 138 -21.90 9.80 23.58
CA LEU A 138 -20.58 9.58 22.98
C LEU A 138 -19.97 10.86 22.42
N THR A 139 -20.78 11.76 21.87
CA THR A 139 -20.31 13.06 21.37
C THR A 139 -19.81 13.93 22.52
N GLN A 140 -20.53 13.95 23.65
CA GLN A 140 -20.09 14.63 24.88
C GLN A 140 -18.79 14.05 25.42
N ALA A 141 -18.59 12.72 25.33
CA ALA A 141 -17.34 12.05 25.66
C ALA A 141 -16.21 12.29 24.62
N GLY A 142 -16.40 13.18 23.63
CA GLY A 142 -15.39 13.51 22.62
C GLY A 142 -15.13 12.38 21.62
N ILE A 143 -16.08 11.46 21.44
CA ILE A 143 -15.97 10.37 20.45
C ILE A 143 -16.64 10.80 19.15
N ASN A 144 -15.92 10.61 18.04
CA ASN A 144 -16.45 10.91 16.72
C ASN A 144 -17.52 9.88 16.30
N VAL A 145 -18.77 10.29 16.39
CA VAL A 145 -19.97 9.50 16.06
C VAL A 145 -20.21 9.31 14.56
N ASN A 146 -19.64 10.17 13.72
CA ASN A 146 -19.78 10.09 12.26
C ASN A 146 -18.97 8.93 11.65
N ARG A 147 -18.11 8.28 12.43
CA ARG A 147 -17.34 7.13 11.97
C ARG A 147 -18.21 5.86 11.97
N PRO A 148 -18.27 5.11 10.87
CA PRO A 148 -19.04 3.85 10.80
C PRO A 148 -18.67 2.81 11.86
N CYS A 149 -17.44 2.88 12.38
CA CYS A 149 -17.00 1.98 13.44
C CYS A 149 -17.72 2.23 14.77
N THR A 150 -18.13 3.47 15.06
CA THR A 150 -18.80 3.87 16.32
C THR A 150 -20.19 3.25 16.37
N LEU A 151 -21.01 3.44 15.33
CA LEU A 151 -22.32 2.80 15.17
C LEU A 151 -22.23 1.26 15.27
N ARG A 152 -21.22 0.65 14.62
CA ARG A 152 -21.01 -0.79 14.72
C ARG A 152 -20.62 -1.24 16.14
N GLN A 153 -19.91 -0.41 16.92
CA GLN A 153 -19.61 -0.77 18.31
C GLN A 153 -20.85 -0.62 19.20
N LEU A 154 -21.68 0.41 19.00
CA LEU A 154 -22.95 0.55 19.70
C LEU A 154 -23.87 -0.65 19.44
N GLU A 155 -24.03 -1.05 18.18
CA GLU A 155 -24.83 -2.22 17.82
C GLU A 155 -24.28 -3.51 18.47
N LYS A 156 -22.96 -3.70 18.47
CA LYS A 156 -22.31 -4.88 19.11
C LYS A 156 -22.38 -4.87 20.63
N SER A 157 -22.38 -3.70 21.25
CA SER A 157 -22.49 -3.53 22.70
C SER A 157 -23.94 -3.30 23.12
N GLN A 158 -24.92 -3.49 22.22
CA GLN A 158 -26.36 -3.31 22.46
C GLN A 158 -26.73 -1.92 23.04
N GLY A 159 -26.03 -0.86 22.65
CA GLY A 159 -26.27 0.50 23.14
C GLY A 159 -25.51 0.87 24.42
N ASP A 160 -24.67 -0.01 24.97
CA ASP A 160 -23.86 0.32 26.15
C ASP A 160 -22.76 1.34 25.81
N VAL A 161 -23.03 2.60 26.16
CA VAL A 161 -22.16 3.76 25.91
C VAL A 161 -20.81 3.61 26.60
N ASN A 162 -20.78 3.19 27.86
CA ASN A 162 -19.55 3.04 28.64
C ASN A 162 -18.60 2.02 28.01
N LYS A 163 -19.12 0.85 27.61
CA LYS A 163 -18.32 -0.16 26.89
C LYS A 163 -17.78 0.38 25.56
N VAL A 164 -18.53 1.23 24.86
CA VAL A 164 -18.05 1.85 23.61
C VAL A 164 -16.96 2.88 23.91
N ILE A 165 -17.11 3.69 24.95
CA ILE A 165 -16.10 4.65 25.39
C ILE A 165 -14.79 3.91 25.71
N GLU A 166 -14.83 2.90 26.57
CA GLU A 166 -13.65 2.11 26.94
C GLU A 166 -12.95 1.50 25.72
N LYS A 167 -13.70 0.88 24.81
CA LYS A 167 -13.14 0.30 23.58
C LYS A 167 -12.49 1.36 22.70
N MET A 168 -13.07 2.55 22.62
CA MET A 168 -12.55 3.64 21.80
C MET A 168 -11.31 4.29 22.43
N SER A 169 -11.30 4.47 23.76
CA SER A 169 -10.14 4.92 24.52
C SER A 169 -8.98 3.93 24.44
N HIS A 170 -9.22 2.63 24.64
CA HIS A 170 -8.19 1.59 24.47
C HIS A 170 -7.57 1.58 23.07
N ARG A 171 -8.37 1.89 22.03
CA ARG A 171 -7.86 2.03 20.66
C ARG A 171 -7.00 3.28 20.49
N ARG A 172 -7.33 4.39 21.15
CA ARG A 172 -6.53 5.62 21.15
C ARG A 172 -5.20 5.36 21.86
N GLU A 173 -5.22 4.79 23.07
CA GLU A 173 -4.02 4.42 23.81
C GLU A 173 -3.12 3.46 23.02
N LYS A 174 -3.69 2.41 22.43
CA LYS A 174 -2.91 1.50 21.56
C LYS A 174 -2.30 2.21 20.37
N LYS A 175 -2.95 3.25 19.83
CA LYS A 175 -2.42 4.03 18.73
C LYS A 175 -1.28 4.94 19.21
N GLU A 176 -1.42 5.55 20.38
CA GLU A 176 -0.41 6.40 21.01
C GLU A 176 0.81 5.59 21.42
N LYS A 177 0.65 4.49 22.16
CA LYS A 177 1.75 3.54 22.48
C LYS A 177 2.50 3.10 21.22
N ARG A 178 1.78 2.82 20.13
CA ARG A 178 2.42 2.48 18.84
C ARG A 178 3.16 3.67 18.23
N ALA A 179 2.66 4.88 18.36
CA ALA A 179 3.35 6.07 17.89
C ALA A 179 4.63 6.29 18.70
N GLU A 180 4.54 6.20 20.03
CA GLU A 180 5.65 6.29 20.98
C GLU A 180 6.75 5.26 20.68
N LEU A 181 6.40 4.00 20.39
CA LEU A 181 7.39 2.99 20.02
C LEU A 181 8.11 3.33 18.72
N ASN A 182 7.41 3.90 17.73
CA ASN A 182 8.06 4.33 16.49
C ASN A 182 9.03 5.49 16.73
N THR A 183 8.71 6.41 17.65
CA THR A 183 9.63 7.48 18.04
C THR A 183 10.79 6.97 18.89
N LYS A 184 10.52 6.14 19.90
CA LYS A 184 11.53 5.55 20.80
C LYS A 184 12.59 4.77 20.04
N TYR A 185 12.18 4.01 19.03
CA TYR A 185 13.06 3.16 18.24
C TYR A 185 13.39 3.72 16.86
N ALA A 186 13.21 5.03 16.63
CA ALA A 186 13.39 5.64 15.31
C ALA A 186 14.81 5.41 14.75
N SER A 187 15.83 5.55 15.58
CA SER A 187 17.24 5.37 15.19
C SER A 187 17.55 3.91 14.85
N GLN A 188 17.04 2.96 15.65
CA GLN A 188 17.21 1.52 15.42
C GLN A 188 16.46 1.06 14.16
N ILE A 189 15.27 1.63 13.90
CA ILE A 189 14.54 1.38 12.65
C ILE A 189 15.34 1.90 11.45
N ALA A 190 15.95 3.09 11.56
CA ALA A 190 16.81 3.63 10.50
C ALA A 190 18.05 2.76 10.27
N GLN A 191 18.64 2.21 11.35
CA GLN A 191 19.76 1.27 11.26
C GLN A 191 19.36 -0.04 10.57
N LEU A 192 18.22 -0.64 10.95
CA LEU A 192 17.71 -1.83 10.27
C LEU A 192 17.40 -1.57 8.78
N GLU A 193 16.87 -0.39 8.46
CA GLU A 193 16.64 0.04 7.07
C GLU A 193 17.96 0.19 6.28
N ALA A 194 19.01 0.75 6.91
CA ALA A 194 20.34 0.87 6.33
C ALA A 194 21.02 -0.49 6.13
N ASP A 195 20.79 -1.44 7.04
CA ASP A 195 21.26 -2.82 6.97
C ASP A 195 20.48 -3.67 5.94
N GLY A 196 19.62 -3.05 5.12
CA GLY A 196 18.91 -3.71 4.02
C GLY A 196 17.67 -4.51 4.42
N ILE A 197 17.19 -4.36 5.67
CA ILE A 197 15.99 -5.07 6.14
C ILE A 197 14.73 -4.34 5.65
N GLU A 198 14.22 -4.78 4.50
CA GLU A 198 12.98 -4.25 3.91
C GLU A 198 11.74 -4.89 4.54
N ILE A 199 11.30 -4.39 5.72
CA ILE A 199 9.94 -4.66 6.22
C ILE A 199 8.98 -3.59 5.69
N LYS A 200 7.96 -4.02 4.93
CA LYS A 200 6.95 -3.13 4.32
C LYS A 200 6.19 -2.24 5.32
N ASN A 201 6.17 -2.60 6.60
CA ASN A 201 5.45 -1.89 7.64
C ASN A 201 6.38 -1.56 8.82
N LYS A 202 6.78 -0.29 8.93
CA LYS A 202 7.65 0.22 10.02
C LYS A 202 7.12 -0.09 11.43
N ARG A 203 5.79 -0.22 11.57
CA ARG A 203 5.15 -0.59 12.85
C ARG A 203 5.56 -1.98 13.34
N CYS A 204 5.85 -2.90 12.42
CA CYS A 204 6.31 -4.24 12.77
C CYS A 204 7.74 -4.20 13.30
N LEU A 205 8.60 -3.35 12.74
CA LEU A 205 9.96 -3.14 13.22
C LEU A 205 9.98 -2.58 14.64
N ALA A 206 9.18 -1.53 14.91
CA ALA A 206 9.10 -0.94 16.25
C ALA A 206 8.68 -1.95 17.33
N HIS A 207 7.75 -2.85 17.02
CA HIS A 207 7.30 -3.88 17.97
C HIS A 207 8.29 -5.05 18.10
N LEU A 208 9.02 -5.40 17.04
CA LEU A 208 10.12 -6.36 17.13
C LEU A 208 11.26 -5.82 18.00
N LEU A 209 11.59 -4.53 17.84
CA LEU A 209 12.57 -3.85 18.66
C LEU A 209 12.11 -3.74 20.11
N GLU A 210 10.82 -3.50 20.37
CA GLU A 210 10.26 -3.57 21.73
C GLU A 210 10.46 -4.96 22.36
N LYS A 211 10.21 -6.05 21.61
CA LYS A 211 10.45 -7.42 22.10
C LYS A 211 11.91 -7.78 22.27
N ALA A 212 12.79 -7.12 21.54
CA ALA A 212 14.24 -7.28 21.61
C ALA A 212 14.89 -6.24 22.54
N ASP A 213 14.11 -5.55 23.38
CA ASP A 213 14.59 -4.49 24.29
C ASP A 213 15.41 -3.38 23.61
N GLY A 214 15.14 -3.12 22.34
CA GLY A 214 15.84 -2.13 21.51
C GLY A 214 17.15 -2.62 20.90
N GLN A 215 17.50 -3.89 21.08
CA GLN A 215 18.71 -4.48 20.51
C GLN A 215 18.50 -4.81 19.02
N VAL A 216 19.28 -4.14 18.18
CA VAL A 216 19.19 -4.26 16.71
C VAL A 216 19.57 -5.66 16.25
N ASP A 217 20.62 -6.26 16.82
CA ASP A 217 21.11 -7.57 16.37
C ASP A 217 20.17 -8.72 16.74
N VAL A 218 19.55 -8.67 17.91
CA VAL A 218 18.50 -9.63 18.30
C VAL A 218 17.27 -9.47 17.40
N ALA A 219 16.88 -8.23 17.08
CA ALA A 219 15.80 -7.99 16.14
C ALA A 219 16.11 -8.54 14.73
N LYS A 220 17.37 -8.47 14.27
CA LYS A 220 17.82 -9.09 13.01
C LYS A 220 17.65 -10.61 13.03
N GLN A 221 18.10 -11.27 14.10
CA GLN A 221 17.98 -12.72 14.28
C GLN A 221 16.52 -13.18 14.31
N LEU A 222 15.65 -12.46 15.00
CA LEU A 222 14.21 -12.77 15.01
C LEU A 222 13.58 -12.66 13.61
N ILE A 223 14.06 -11.73 12.78
CA ILE A 223 13.58 -11.56 11.41
C ILE A 223 14.04 -12.70 10.50
N THR A 224 15.27 -13.20 10.66
CA THR A 224 15.78 -14.34 9.89
C THR A 224 15.06 -15.63 10.27
N GLU A 225 14.88 -15.90 11.57
CA GLU A 225 14.11 -17.06 12.05
C GLU A 225 12.64 -17.04 11.55
N TRP A 226 12.02 -15.87 11.52
CA TRP A 226 10.66 -15.72 10.99
C TRP A 226 10.55 -15.97 9.49
N LYS A 227 11.60 -15.67 8.72
CA LYS A 227 11.65 -15.97 7.29
C LYS A 227 11.83 -17.47 7.06
N GLU A 228 12.69 -18.12 7.84
CA GLU A 228 12.95 -19.57 7.75
C GLU A 228 11.71 -20.41 8.12
N LYS A 229 10.94 -20.02 9.14
CA LYS A 229 9.69 -20.72 9.52
C LYS A 229 8.52 -20.54 8.54
N LYS A 230 8.63 -19.61 7.59
CA LYS A 230 7.59 -19.30 6.60
C LYS A 230 7.98 -19.68 5.16
N GLY A 231 9.23 -20.10 4.94
CA GLY A 231 9.65 -20.78 3.72
C GLY A 231 9.18 -22.22 3.72
#